data_AF-A0AAV5LRC4-F1
#
_entry.id   AF-A0AAV5LRC4-F1
#
_cell.length_a   1.000
_cell.length_b   1.000
_cell.length_c   1.000
_cell.angle_alpha   90.00
_cell.angle_beta   90.00
_cell.angle_gamma   90.00
#
_symmetry.space_group_name_H-M   'P 1'
#
loop_
_entity.id
_entity.type
_entity.pdbx_description
1 polymer ?
#
loop_
_entity_poly.entity_id
_entity_poly.type
_entity_poly.pdbx_seq_one_letter_code
_entity_poly.pdbx_strand_id
1 'polypeptide(L)'
;MLSQGKGKSSVGQSVRNPVSASTITALFWGSNNKSLQLDFSRDFTLPPSSSAQQTTPQKLSISVVSSILEVSPHAWDACTLDASGAQNFNPFLTHAFLSSLEQTGCAVQETGWKPCHIVAKDESQNILAVVPLYLKSHSYGEFVFDHSWADAYYSLGSRYYPKLQCCVPFTPVTGPRILIRNTCFKDQVFDIMVSALKDLAAKSQVSSLHITFPSENEWHKLKDKGFLQRIGMQYHWKNRNYKDFDEFLMDMRHSKRKKIRQERKKISAQNLTMKRLRGYEIKVHPNKFRKWLIFQ
;
A
#
# COMPACT_ATOMS: atom_id res chain seq x y z
N MET A 1 34.02 36.88 56.59
CA MET A 1 33.41 37.33 57.86
C MET A 1 31.98 37.74 57.57
N LEU A 2 31.02 37.14 58.31
CA LEU A 2 29.73 37.69 58.82
C LEU A 2 28.99 38.70 57.93
N SER A 3 27.68 38.71 57.73
CA SER A 3 26.53 38.02 58.34
C SER A 3 25.27 38.65 57.70
N GLN A 4 24.30 37.82 57.37
CA GLN A 4 22.83 38.00 57.35
C GLN A 4 22.15 39.28 56.78
N GLY A 5 21.13 39.04 55.95
CA GLY A 5 20.04 39.97 55.68
C GLY A 5 18.87 39.30 54.95
N LYS A 6 17.72 39.21 55.62
CA LYS A 6 16.47 38.49 55.29
C LYS A 6 15.78 38.97 54.00
N GLY A 7 14.98 38.09 53.37
CA GLY A 7 14.02 38.52 52.34
C GLY A 7 13.07 37.44 51.78
N LYS A 8 11.97 37.21 52.51
CA LYS A 8 10.59 36.89 52.06
C LYS A 8 10.29 35.70 51.13
N SER A 9 9.38 34.88 51.62
CA SER A 9 8.49 33.95 50.93
C SER A 9 7.51 34.64 49.96
N SER A 10 7.27 34.04 48.79
CA SER A 10 5.90 33.88 48.26
C SER A 10 5.85 32.77 47.22
N VAL A 11 4.84 31.93 47.39
CA VAL A 11 4.43 30.78 46.60
C VAL A 11 4.26 31.12 45.11
N GLY A 12 4.91 30.36 44.24
CA GLY A 12 4.64 30.32 42.80
C GLY A 12 4.20 28.91 42.40
N GLN A 13 2.90 28.71 42.21
CA GLN A 13 2.35 27.48 41.64
C GLN A 13 2.85 27.32 40.21
N SER A 14 3.57 26.24 39.91
CA SER A 14 3.92 25.90 38.53
C SER A 14 2.70 25.32 37.83
N VAL A 15 2.04 26.12 37.00
CA VAL A 15 1.03 25.64 36.05
C VAL A 15 1.75 24.80 35.00
N ARG A 16 1.55 23.47 35.03
CA ARG A 16 1.97 22.58 33.96
C ARG A 16 1.01 22.79 32.78
N ASN A 17 1.47 23.46 31.73
CA ASN A 17 0.77 23.42 30.45
C ASN A 17 0.89 22.01 29.85
N PRO A 18 -0.22 21.36 29.46
CA PRO A 18 -0.14 20.12 28.71
C PRO A 18 0.44 20.39 27.32
N VAL A 19 1.41 19.57 26.92
CA VAL A 19 1.99 19.57 25.58
C VAL A 19 0.88 19.20 24.60
N SER A 20 0.39 20.20 23.86
CA SER A 20 -0.49 20.02 22.72
C SER A 20 0.25 19.16 21.70
N ALA A 21 -0.28 17.96 21.42
CA ALA A 21 0.14 17.17 20.28
C ALA A 21 -0.29 17.93 19.02
N SER A 22 0.66 18.59 18.35
CA SER A 22 0.43 19.25 17.08
C SER A 22 0.18 18.19 16.01
N THR A 23 -1.09 18.03 15.62
CA THR A 23 -1.48 17.24 14.45
C THR A 23 -0.92 17.94 13.22
N ILE A 24 0.06 17.32 12.54
CA ILE A 24 0.50 17.76 11.21
C ILE A 24 -0.68 17.55 10.26
N THR A 25 -1.45 18.60 9.99
CA THR A 25 -2.53 18.57 9.02
C THR A 25 -1.91 18.78 7.65
N ALA A 26 -1.91 17.72 6.84
CA ALA A 26 -1.43 17.83 5.48
C ALA A 26 -2.46 18.59 4.63
N LEU A 27 -2.13 19.84 4.27
CA LEU A 27 -2.97 20.75 3.48
C LEU A 27 -3.00 20.39 1.98
N PHE A 28 -3.13 19.10 1.65
CA PHE A 28 -3.11 18.66 0.25
C PHE A 28 -4.49 18.71 -0.43
N TRP A 29 -5.55 18.80 0.36
CA TRP A 29 -6.92 18.99 -0.11
C TRP A 29 -7.34 20.40 0.30
N GLY A 30 -7.29 21.36 -0.63
CA GLY A 30 -7.70 22.73 -0.34
C GLY A 30 -9.12 22.81 0.22
N SER A 31 -9.38 23.82 1.07
CA SER A 31 -10.61 24.01 1.84
C SER A 31 -11.92 24.12 1.03
N ASN A 32 -11.84 24.15 -0.31
CA ASN A 32 -12.97 24.26 -1.23
C ASN A 32 -13.26 22.98 -2.04
N ASN A 33 -12.52 21.89 -1.84
CA ASN A 33 -12.88 20.63 -2.47
C ASN A 33 -13.98 19.96 -1.64
N LYS A 34 -15.23 19.98 -2.16
CA LYS A 34 -16.20 18.92 -1.88
C LYS A 34 -15.41 17.61 -1.87
N SER A 35 -15.43 16.89 -0.76
CA SER A 35 -14.85 15.56 -0.70
C SER A 35 -15.34 14.81 -1.93
N LEU A 36 -14.43 14.44 -2.84
CA LEU A 36 -14.78 13.66 -4.03
C LEU A 36 -15.33 12.32 -3.51
N GLN A 37 -16.64 12.24 -3.31
CA GLN A 37 -17.35 11.00 -3.05
C GLN A 37 -17.35 10.24 -4.36
N LEU A 38 -16.60 9.13 -4.38
CA LEU A 38 -16.55 8.22 -5.52
C LEU A 38 -17.76 7.29 -5.43
N ASP A 39 -18.95 7.83 -5.69
CA ASP A 39 -20.17 7.04 -5.78
C ASP A 39 -20.16 6.33 -7.13
N PHE A 40 -19.55 5.16 -7.15
CA PHE A 40 -19.50 4.28 -8.31
C PHE A 40 -20.15 2.95 -7.94
N SER A 41 -21.34 2.72 -8.51
CA SER A 41 -21.99 1.42 -8.58
C SER A 41 -22.38 1.14 -10.01
N ARG A 42 -22.06 -0.05 -10.52
CA ARG A 42 -22.40 -0.47 -11.88
C ARG A 42 -22.60 -1.98 -11.95
N ASP A 43 -23.64 -2.37 -12.66
CA ASP A 43 -23.93 -3.78 -12.92
C ASP A 43 -23.44 -4.18 -14.31
N PHE A 44 -22.93 -5.41 -14.39
CA PHE A 44 -22.46 -6.07 -15.60
C PHE A 44 -23.11 -7.44 -15.71
N THR A 45 -23.23 -7.95 -16.92
CA THR A 45 -23.76 -9.29 -17.17
C THR A 45 -22.65 -10.15 -17.76
N LEU A 46 -22.34 -11.26 -17.10
CA LEU A 46 -21.41 -12.26 -17.61
C LEU A 46 -22.14 -13.12 -18.66
N PRO A 47 -21.60 -13.25 -19.89
CA PRO A 47 -22.14 -14.21 -20.85
C PRO A 47 -22.01 -15.65 -20.33
N PRO A 48 -22.90 -16.56 -20.77
CA PRO A 48 -22.85 -17.96 -20.36
C PRO A 48 -21.50 -18.60 -20.72
N SER A 49 -21.00 -19.44 -19.82
CA SER A 49 -19.75 -20.16 -20.00
C SER A 49 -19.89 -21.21 -21.11
N SER A 50 -18.86 -21.38 -21.94
CA SER A 50 -18.75 -22.48 -22.90
C SER A 50 -18.52 -23.85 -22.23
N SER A 51 -18.27 -23.89 -20.92
CA SER A 51 -18.29 -25.13 -20.15
C SER A 51 -19.74 -25.49 -19.78
N ALA A 52 -20.13 -26.73 -20.08
CA ALA A 52 -21.50 -27.24 -20.20
C ALA A 52 -22.36 -27.29 -18.92
N GLN A 53 -22.15 -26.42 -17.92
CA GLN A 53 -22.86 -26.48 -16.64
C GLN A 53 -23.51 -25.16 -16.16
N GLN A 54 -23.35 -24.03 -16.88
CA GLN A 54 -24.01 -22.77 -16.50
C GLN A 54 -24.63 -22.06 -17.71
N THR A 55 -25.94 -22.25 -17.88
CA THR A 55 -26.77 -21.73 -18.98
C THR A 55 -27.41 -20.36 -18.68
N THR A 56 -27.33 -19.85 -17.45
CA THR A 56 -27.91 -18.55 -17.08
C THR A 56 -26.84 -17.47 -16.99
N PRO A 57 -27.05 -16.29 -17.60
CA PRO A 57 -26.14 -15.15 -17.46
C PRO A 57 -26.05 -14.71 -16.00
N GLN A 58 -24.84 -14.57 -15.47
CA GLN A 58 -24.61 -14.19 -14.07
C GLN A 58 -24.41 -12.67 -13.99
N LYS A 59 -25.23 -11.97 -13.20
CA LYS A 59 -25.05 -10.54 -12.97
C LYS A 59 -23.95 -10.28 -11.94
N LEU A 60 -23.08 -9.32 -12.25
CA LEU A 60 -22.00 -8.85 -11.39
C LEU A 60 -22.25 -7.39 -11.02
N SER A 61 -22.33 -7.09 -9.73
CA SER A 61 -22.43 -5.72 -9.23
C SER A 61 -21.07 -5.24 -8.73
N ILE A 62 -20.63 -4.07 -9.20
CA ILE A 62 -19.34 -3.48 -8.84
C ILE A 62 -19.58 -2.20 -8.07
N SER A 63 -18.94 -2.08 -6.91
CA SER A 63 -19.01 -0.91 -6.05
C SER A 63 -17.62 -0.44 -5.62
N VAL A 64 -17.49 0.85 -5.32
CA VAL A 64 -16.33 1.41 -4.62
C VAL A 64 -16.64 1.52 -3.13
N VAL A 65 -15.71 1.06 -2.28
CA VAL A 65 -15.78 1.19 -0.82
C VAL A 65 -14.71 2.16 -0.34
N SER A 66 -15.03 2.93 0.70
CA SER A 66 -14.17 4.03 1.19
C SER A 66 -13.14 3.61 2.23
N SER A 67 -13.29 2.40 2.77
CA SER A 67 -12.32 1.73 3.63
C SER A 67 -12.34 0.23 3.41
N ILE A 68 -11.20 -0.43 3.61
CA ILE A 68 -11.13 -1.88 3.59
C ILE A 68 -11.97 -2.54 4.71
N LEU A 69 -12.29 -1.81 5.78
CA LEU A 69 -13.15 -2.29 6.87
C LEU A 69 -14.59 -2.56 6.42
N GLU A 70 -15.03 -1.99 5.30
CA GLU A 70 -16.35 -2.26 4.71
C GLU A 70 -16.42 -3.64 4.01
N VAL A 71 -15.27 -4.33 3.88
CA VAL A 71 -15.16 -5.63 3.25
C VAL A 71 -14.80 -6.69 4.29
N SER A 72 -15.48 -7.84 4.23
CA SER A 72 -15.16 -8.98 5.08
C SER A 72 -13.68 -9.39 4.88
N PRO A 73 -12.88 -9.50 5.96
CA PRO A 73 -11.49 -9.95 5.87
C PRO A 73 -11.37 -11.31 5.18
N HIS A 74 -12.26 -12.25 5.53
CA HIS A 74 -12.27 -13.58 4.96
C HIS A 74 -12.50 -13.55 3.44
N ALA A 75 -13.44 -12.73 2.96
CA ALA A 75 -13.75 -12.65 1.54
C ALA A 75 -12.66 -11.94 0.73
N TRP A 76 -12.04 -10.90 1.29
CA TRP A 76 -10.89 -10.23 0.68
C TRP A 76 -9.67 -11.16 0.58
N ASP A 77 -9.34 -11.84 1.66
CA ASP A 77 -8.19 -12.74 1.72
C ASP A 77 -8.41 -13.98 0.84
N ALA A 78 -9.66 -14.44 0.70
CA ALA A 78 -10.03 -15.48 -0.26
C ALA A 78 -9.73 -15.05 -1.71
N CYS A 79 -9.98 -13.79 -2.09
CA CYS A 79 -9.57 -13.28 -3.42
C CYS A 79 -8.05 -13.23 -3.57
N THR A 80 -7.34 -12.82 -2.51
CA THR A 80 -5.87 -12.73 -2.50
C THR A 80 -5.23 -14.11 -2.69
N LEU A 81 -5.73 -15.12 -1.99
CA LEU A 81 -5.25 -16.50 -2.06
C LEU A 81 -5.45 -17.11 -3.45
N ASP A 82 -6.63 -16.94 -4.04
CA ASP A 82 -6.95 -17.47 -5.38
C ASP A 82 -6.18 -16.75 -6.49
N ALA A 83 -5.96 -15.44 -6.35
CA ALA A 83 -5.23 -14.65 -7.34
C ALA A 83 -3.73 -14.95 -7.34
N SER A 84 -3.14 -15.12 -6.16
CA SER A 84 -1.70 -15.36 -6.00
C SER A 84 -1.33 -16.86 -6.11
N GLY A 85 -2.27 -17.73 -5.74
CA GLY A 85 -2.03 -19.17 -5.54
C GLY A 85 -1.40 -19.45 -4.18
N ALA A 86 -1.67 -20.65 -3.63
CA ALA A 86 -1.24 -21.03 -2.28
C ALA A 86 0.29 -20.96 -2.05
N GLN A 87 1.09 -21.15 -3.11
CA GLN A 87 2.55 -21.15 -3.03
C GLN A 87 3.18 -19.75 -3.09
N ASN A 88 2.44 -18.74 -3.56
CA ASN A 88 2.93 -17.38 -3.73
C ASN A 88 2.12 -16.37 -2.89
N PHE A 89 1.70 -16.79 -1.70
CA PHE A 89 0.94 -15.92 -0.80
C PHE A 89 1.66 -14.60 -0.55
N ASN A 90 0.98 -13.49 -0.84
CA ASN A 90 1.50 -12.15 -0.64
C ASN A 90 0.86 -11.52 0.61
N PRO A 91 1.58 -11.42 1.75
CA PRO A 91 1.02 -10.88 2.98
C PRO A 91 0.61 -9.41 2.86
N PHE A 92 1.20 -8.67 1.92
CA PHE A 92 0.95 -7.25 1.75
C PHE A 92 -0.37 -6.93 1.01
N LEU A 93 -1.02 -7.94 0.45
CA LEU A 93 -2.35 -7.81 -0.15
C LEU A 93 -3.46 -8.24 0.81
N THR A 94 -3.12 -8.76 2.00
CA THR A 94 -4.11 -9.19 2.99
C THR A 94 -4.92 -8.03 3.52
N HIS A 95 -6.15 -8.34 3.93
CA HIS A 95 -7.02 -7.41 4.62
C HIS A 95 -6.33 -6.82 5.85
N ALA A 96 -5.74 -7.68 6.68
CA ALA A 96 -5.08 -7.26 7.92
C ALA A 96 -3.94 -6.26 7.69
N PHE A 97 -3.13 -6.45 6.64
CA PHE A 97 -2.05 -5.51 6.31
C PHE A 97 -2.59 -4.15 5.87
N LEU A 98 -3.51 -4.14 4.90
CA LEU A 98 -4.09 -2.90 4.38
C LEU A 98 -4.91 -2.15 5.44
N SER A 99 -5.70 -2.89 6.24
CA SER A 99 -6.43 -2.37 7.41
C SER A 99 -5.48 -1.72 8.41
N SER A 100 -4.32 -2.32 8.66
CA SER A 100 -3.32 -1.73 9.57
C SER A 100 -2.83 -0.37 9.05
N LEU A 101 -2.63 -0.22 7.73
CA LEU A 101 -2.19 1.04 7.14
C LEU A 101 -3.28 2.13 7.19
N GLU A 102 -4.53 1.76 6.98
CA GLU A 102 -5.67 2.68 7.11
C GLU A 102 -5.91 3.08 8.58
N GLN A 103 -6.00 2.11 9.48
CA GLN A 103 -6.31 2.35 10.90
C GLN A 103 -5.20 3.12 11.64
N THR A 104 -3.95 2.99 11.20
CA THR A 104 -2.82 3.77 11.77
C THR A 104 -2.66 5.14 11.12
N GLY A 105 -3.49 5.50 10.15
CA GLY A 105 -3.42 6.79 9.44
C GLY A 105 -2.26 6.89 8.45
N CYS A 106 -1.64 5.77 8.05
CA CYS A 106 -0.54 5.79 7.07
C CYS A 106 -1.08 5.96 5.64
N ALA A 107 -2.14 5.23 5.30
CA ALA A 107 -2.76 5.24 3.98
C ALA A 107 -4.21 5.76 4.07
N VAL A 108 -4.35 7.06 4.37
CA VAL A 108 -5.65 7.74 4.53
C VAL A 108 -5.70 9.04 3.73
N GLN A 109 -6.88 9.65 3.61
CA GLN A 109 -7.07 10.88 2.84
C GLN A 109 -6.13 12.01 3.32
N GLU A 110 -5.96 12.13 4.64
CA GLU A 110 -5.12 13.15 5.29
C GLU A 110 -3.66 13.03 4.90
N THR A 111 -3.17 11.83 4.59
CA THR A 111 -1.80 11.60 4.11
C THR A 111 -1.71 11.52 2.58
N GLY A 112 -2.76 11.96 1.87
CA GLY A 112 -2.81 11.94 0.41
C GLY A 112 -2.99 10.54 -0.20
N TRP A 113 -3.54 9.61 0.59
CA TRP A 113 -3.83 8.22 0.26
C TRP A 113 -5.31 7.89 0.53
N LYS A 114 -6.25 8.55 -0.16
CA LYS A 114 -7.67 8.29 0.07
C LYS A 114 -8.05 6.89 -0.43
N PRO A 115 -8.50 5.94 0.40
CA PRO A 115 -8.89 4.62 -0.07
C PRO A 115 -10.18 4.70 -0.92
N CYS A 116 -10.22 3.91 -1.97
CA CYS A 116 -11.37 3.75 -2.86
C CYS A 116 -11.37 2.36 -3.50
N HIS A 117 -11.27 1.32 -2.68
CA HIS A 117 -11.17 -0.06 -3.15
C HIS A 117 -12.38 -0.46 -3.99
N ILE A 118 -12.15 -1.27 -5.03
CA ILE A 118 -13.24 -1.81 -5.85
C ILE A 118 -13.58 -3.20 -5.35
N VAL A 119 -14.88 -3.48 -5.24
CA VAL A 119 -15.42 -4.79 -4.88
C VAL A 119 -16.43 -5.21 -5.94
N ALA A 120 -16.30 -6.43 -6.45
CA ALA A 120 -17.28 -7.04 -7.34
C ALA A 120 -17.98 -8.20 -6.65
N LYS A 121 -19.31 -8.20 -6.68
CA LYS A 121 -20.18 -9.20 -6.08
C LYS A 121 -21.08 -9.85 -7.11
N ASP A 122 -21.40 -11.13 -6.92
CA ASP A 122 -22.47 -11.79 -7.67
C ASP A 122 -23.86 -11.47 -7.11
N GLU A 123 -24.90 -12.01 -7.74
CA GLU A 123 -26.30 -11.89 -7.31
C GLU A 123 -26.54 -12.44 -5.89
N SER A 124 -25.75 -13.43 -5.47
CA SER A 124 -25.81 -14.03 -4.13
C SER A 124 -24.99 -13.24 -3.09
N GLN A 125 -24.49 -12.05 -3.45
CA GLN A 125 -23.63 -11.20 -2.62
C GLN A 125 -22.24 -11.79 -2.31
N ASN A 126 -21.82 -12.84 -3.01
CA ASN A 126 -20.46 -13.37 -2.86
C ASN A 126 -19.46 -12.45 -3.57
N ILE A 127 -18.36 -12.14 -2.91
CA ILE A 127 -17.29 -11.35 -3.51
C ILE A 127 -16.50 -12.20 -4.50
N LEU A 128 -16.49 -11.79 -5.77
CA LEU A 128 -15.77 -12.46 -6.85
C LEU A 128 -14.45 -11.77 -7.21
N ALA A 129 -14.33 -10.47 -6.97
CA ALA A 129 -13.09 -9.75 -7.15
C ALA A 129 -12.96 -8.53 -6.23
N VAL A 130 -11.72 -8.17 -5.89
CA VAL A 130 -11.37 -6.94 -5.18
C VAL A 130 -10.13 -6.29 -5.78
N VAL A 131 -10.02 -4.97 -5.63
CA VAL A 131 -8.86 -4.18 -6.10
C VAL A 131 -8.43 -3.20 -5.00
N PRO A 132 -7.18 -3.27 -4.49
CA PRO A 132 -6.63 -2.23 -3.65
C PRO A 132 -6.40 -0.97 -4.50
N LEU A 133 -7.22 0.06 -4.28
CA LEU A 133 -7.21 1.28 -5.07
C LEU A 133 -7.27 2.50 -4.15
N TYR A 134 -6.49 3.52 -4.50
CA TYR A 134 -6.38 4.77 -3.75
C TYR A 134 -6.45 5.97 -4.69
N LEU A 135 -7.15 7.02 -4.28
CA LEU A 135 -7.09 8.33 -4.89
C LEU A 135 -5.94 9.12 -4.26
N LYS A 136 -4.91 9.42 -5.07
CA LYS A 136 -3.65 10.01 -4.64
C LYS A 136 -3.58 11.49 -4.99
N SER A 137 -3.12 12.31 -4.03
CA SER A 137 -2.83 13.74 -4.24
C SER A 137 -1.33 14.05 -4.47
N HIS A 138 -0.47 13.03 -4.43
CA HIS A 138 0.99 13.11 -4.67
C HIS A 138 1.56 11.71 -4.95
N SER A 139 2.84 11.60 -5.33
CA SER A 139 3.54 10.32 -5.62
C SER A 139 4.22 9.64 -4.42
N TYR A 140 4.34 10.31 -3.26
CA TYR A 140 5.03 9.71 -2.10
C TYR A 140 4.42 8.39 -1.66
N GLY A 141 5.29 7.40 -1.42
CA GLY A 141 4.96 6.06 -0.94
C GLY A 141 4.67 5.03 -2.06
N GLU A 142 4.68 5.43 -3.33
CA GLU A 142 4.36 4.54 -4.47
C GLU A 142 5.58 3.80 -5.03
N PHE A 143 6.80 4.19 -4.63
CA PHE A 143 8.11 3.69 -5.14
C PHE A 143 8.35 3.88 -6.64
N VAL A 144 7.35 4.38 -7.36
CA VAL A 144 7.41 4.82 -8.74
C VAL A 144 7.03 6.30 -8.72
N PHE A 145 8.02 7.19 -8.87
CA PHE A 145 7.79 8.62 -8.80
C PHE A 145 7.43 9.18 -10.18
N ASP A 146 6.36 9.98 -10.20
CA ASP A 146 5.81 10.57 -11.42
C ASP A 146 6.05 12.09 -11.50
N HIS A 147 7.10 12.61 -10.84
CA HIS A 147 7.41 14.04 -10.82
C HIS A 147 7.55 14.61 -12.24
N SER A 148 8.24 13.90 -13.14
CA SER A 148 8.38 14.34 -14.53
C SER A 148 7.05 14.47 -15.28
N TRP A 149 6.07 13.60 -14.98
CA TRP A 149 4.73 13.69 -15.57
C TRP A 149 3.93 14.83 -14.95
N ALA A 150 4.02 15.00 -13.64
CA ALA A 150 3.37 16.11 -12.95
C ALA A 150 3.87 17.46 -13.47
N ASP A 151 5.19 17.63 -13.58
CA ASP A 151 5.83 18.84 -14.10
C ASP A 151 5.39 19.15 -15.54
N ALA A 152 5.27 18.13 -16.39
CA ALA A 152 4.79 18.28 -17.76
C ALA A 152 3.31 18.68 -17.85
N TYR A 153 2.45 18.16 -16.97
CA TYR A 153 1.05 18.58 -16.91
C TYR A 153 0.94 20.04 -16.45
N TYR A 154 1.68 20.41 -15.42
CA TYR A 154 1.66 21.77 -14.88
C TYR A 154 2.22 22.80 -15.85
N SER A 155 3.25 22.46 -16.64
CA SER A 155 3.76 23.34 -17.68
C SER A 155 2.74 23.61 -18.80
N LEU A 156 1.79 22.69 -19.01
CA LEU A 156 0.66 22.84 -19.92
C LEU A 156 -0.60 23.44 -19.24
N GLY A 157 -0.48 23.93 -18.00
CA GLY A 157 -1.60 24.50 -17.25
C GLY A 157 -2.64 23.48 -16.75
N SER A 158 -2.35 22.18 -16.88
CA SER A 158 -3.22 21.09 -16.45
C SER A 158 -2.83 20.57 -15.08
N ARG A 159 -3.79 20.02 -14.31
CA ARG A 159 -3.50 19.42 -13.00
C ARG A 159 -3.21 17.92 -13.17
N TYR A 160 -2.07 17.47 -12.64
CA TYR A 160 -1.74 16.04 -12.60
C TYR A 160 -2.37 15.30 -11.42
N TYR A 161 -2.63 15.97 -10.30
CA TYR A 161 -3.32 15.36 -9.16
C TYR A 161 -4.75 15.90 -9.02
N PRO A 162 -5.71 15.08 -8.57
CA PRO A 162 -5.53 13.70 -8.11
C PRO A 162 -5.43 12.67 -9.26
N LYS A 163 -4.84 11.51 -8.95
CA LYS A 163 -4.80 10.32 -9.81
C LYS A 163 -5.31 9.09 -9.08
N LEU A 164 -5.74 8.07 -9.82
CA LEU A 164 -6.05 6.76 -9.26
C LEU A 164 -4.81 5.86 -9.26
N GLN A 165 -4.57 5.18 -8.14
CA GLN A 165 -3.41 4.33 -7.94
C GLN A 165 -3.85 2.98 -7.38
N CYS A 166 -3.70 1.94 -8.19
CA CYS A 166 -3.84 0.56 -7.78
C CYS A 166 -2.47 0.00 -7.38
N CYS A 167 -2.28 -0.22 -6.09
CA CYS A 167 -1.02 -0.70 -5.53
C CYS A 167 -1.18 -1.22 -4.11
N VAL A 168 -0.11 -1.81 -3.60
CA VAL A 168 0.12 -1.94 -2.15
C VAL A 168 0.84 -0.68 -1.66
N PRO A 169 0.31 0.06 -0.67
CA PRO A 169 0.99 1.24 -0.16
C PRO A 169 2.35 0.91 0.45
N PHE A 170 3.33 1.79 0.22
CA PHE A 170 4.67 1.74 0.80
C PHE A 170 5.47 0.45 0.54
N THR A 171 5.07 -0.37 -0.44
CA THR A 171 5.63 -1.71 -0.63
C THR A 171 5.80 -2.03 -2.12
N PRO A 172 7.04 -2.04 -2.66
CA PRO A 172 7.30 -2.27 -4.09
C PRO A 172 7.32 -3.76 -4.46
N VAL A 173 6.37 -4.54 -3.97
CA VAL A 173 6.31 -6.00 -4.17
C VAL A 173 5.45 -6.34 -5.38
N THR A 174 6.03 -7.09 -6.31
CA THR A 174 5.33 -7.60 -7.49
C THR A 174 4.29 -8.65 -7.09
N GLY A 175 3.08 -8.55 -7.64
CA GLY A 175 2.02 -9.52 -7.40
C GLY A 175 0.70 -9.08 -8.02
N PRO A 176 -0.38 -9.88 -7.90
CA PRO A 176 -1.65 -9.54 -8.47
C PRO A 176 -2.18 -8.20 -7.93
N ARG A 177 -2.89 -7.45 -8.76
CA ARG A 177 -3.51 -6.17 -8.39
C ARG A 177 -5.02 -6.19 -8.58
N ILE A 178 -5.51 -7.01 -9.50
CA ILE A 178 -6.91 -7.31 -9.66
C ILE A 178 -7.11 -8.72 -9.08
N LEU A 179 -7.59 -8.79 -7.83
CA LEU A 179 -7.64 -10.03 -7.06
C LEU A 179 -8.97 -10.71 -7.33
N ILE A 180 -8.96 -11.81 -8.09
CA ILE A 180 -10.18 -12.48 -8.58
C ILE A 180 -10.22 -13.91 -8.03
N ARG A 181 -11.39 -14.31 -7.54
CA ARG A 181 -11.69 -15.69 -7.15
C ARG A 181 -11.50 -16.65 -8.33
N ASN A 182 -11.07 -17.86 -8.04
CA ASN A 182 -10.81 -18.88 -9.04
C ASN A 182 -12.14 -19.50 -9.50
N THR A 183 -12.78 -18.86 -10.48
CA THR A 183 -14.05 -19.28 -11.07
C THR A 183 -13.89 -19.54 -12.57
N CYS A 184 -14.86 -20.22 -13.18
CA CYS A 184 -14.93 -20.40 -14.64
C CYS A 184 -15.01 -19.05 -15.41
N PHE A 185 -15.43 -17.97 -14.75
CA PHE A 185 -15.56 -16.65 -15.35
C PHE A 185 -14.36 -15.72 -15.08
N LYS A 186 -13.25 -16.24 -14.52
CA LYS A 186 -12.12 -15.42 -14.04
C LYS A 186 -11.62 -14.38 -15.07
N ASP A 187 -11.46 -14.76 -16.33
CA ASP A 187 -10.99 -13.84 -17.37
C ASP A 187 -12.04 -12.79 -17.76
N GLN A 188 -13.33 -13.17 -17.76
CA GLN A 188 -14.42 -12.22 -18.01
C GLN A 188 -14.56 -11.22 -16.86
N VAL A 189 -14.45 -11.69 -15.61
CA VAL A 189 -14.41 -10.83 -14.43
C VAL A 189 -13.21 -9.89 -14.51
N PHE A 190 -12.04 -10.36 -14.93
CA PHE A 190 -10.87 -9.50 -15.13
C PHE A 190 -11.16 -8.36 -16.11
N ASP A 191 -11.73 -8.69 -17.27
CA ASP A 191 -12.09 -7.71 -18.30
C ASP A 191 -13.08 -6.66 -17.80
N ILE A 192 -14.09 -7.11 -17.06
CA ILE A 192 -15.08 -6.24 -16.42
C ILE A 192 -14.42 -5.32 -15.38
N MET A 193 -13.52 -5.85 -14.53
CA MET A 193 -12.81 -5.05 -13.53
C MET A 193 -11.90 -3.99 -14.17
N VAL A 194 -11.23 -4.31 -15.28
CA VAL A 194 -10.43 -3.35 -16.03
C VAL A 194 -11.32 -2.26 -16.64
N SER A 195 -12.49 -2.62 -17.19
CA SER A 195 -13.46 -1.63 -17.67
C SER A 195 -13.95 -0.72 -16.55
N ALA A 196 -14.30 -1.30 -15.40
CA ALA A 196 -14.78 -0.55 -14.25
C ALA A 196 -13.74 0.44 -13.72
N LEU A 197 -12.46 0.06 -13.70
CA LEU A 197 -11.35 0.94 -13.35
C LEU A 197 -11.23 2.14 -14.31
N LYS A 198 -11.34 1.90 -15.62
CA LYS A 198 -11.31 2.96 -16.65
C LYS A 198 -12.53 3.89 -16.53
N ASP A 199 -13.71 3.33 -16.33
CA ASP A 199 -14.94 4.08 -16.14
C ASP A 199 -14.87 4.94 -14.87
N LEU A 200 -14.34 4.39 -13.78
CA LEU A 200 -14.13 5.12 -12.54
C LEU A 200 -13.17 6.29 -12.74
N ALA A 201 -12.05 6.08 -13.45
CA ALA A 201 -11.12 7.14 -13.76
C ALA A 201 -11.79 8.28 -14.56
N ALA A 202 -12.56 7.92 -15.60
CA ALA A 202 -13.27 8.89 -16.43
C ALA A 202 -14.33 9.67 -15.63
N LYS A 203 -15.18 8.98 -14.85
CA LYS A 203 -16.23 9.61 -14.03
C LYS A 203 -15.65 10.52 -12.94
N SER A 204 -14.52 10.14 -12.36
CA SER A 204 -13.87 10.91 -11.29
C SER A 204 -13.07 12.10 -11.81
N GLN A 205 -12.96 12.25 -13.14
CA GLN A 205 -12.17 13.30 -13.80
C GLN A 205 -10.72 13.38 -13.28
N VAL A 206 -10.13 12.22 -12.98
CA VAL A 206 -8.72 12.15 -12.59
C VAL A 206 -7.82 12.22 -13.81
N SER A 207 -6.59 12.70 -13.62
CA SER A 207 -5.62 12.84 -14.72
C SER A 207 -5.19 11.49 -15.33
N SER A 208 -5.12 10.45 -14.49
CA SER A 208 -4.60 9.14 -14.85
C SER A 208 -5.02 8.04 -13.87
N LEU A 209 -4.89 6.79 -14.34
CA LEU A 209 -5.00 5.57 -13.55
C LEU A 209 -3.70 4.78 -13.70
N HIS A 210 -3.10 4.42 -12.57
CA HIS A 210 -1.82 3.72 -12.50
C HIS A 210 -2.01 2.38 -11.79
N ILE A 211 -1.37 1.34 -12.31
CA ILE A 211 -1.29 0.01 -11.66
C ILE A 211 0.19 -0.31 -11.50
N THR A 212 0.69 -0.34 -10.26
CA THR A 212 2.14 -0.52 -9.99
C THR A 212 2.47 -1.89 -9.42
N PHE A 213 3.55 -2.46 -9.95
CA PHE A 213 4.03 -3.81 -9.66
C PHE A 213 2.96 -4.92 -9.86
N PRO A 214 2.16 -4.90 -10.94
CA PRO A 214 1.27 -6.01 -11.26
C PRO A 214 2.08 -7.28 -11.56
N SER A 215 1.42 -8.44 -11.50
CA SER A 215 2.04 -9.68 -11.98
C SER A 215 2.37 -9.58 -13.48
N GLU A 216 3.34 -10.35 -13.96
CA GLU A 216 3.74 -10.34 -15.37
C GLU A 216 2.57 -10.66 -16.31
N ASN A 217 1.74 -11.64 -15.94
CA ASN A 217 0.54 -12.00 -16.70
C ASN A 217 -0.47 -10.83 -16.77
N GLU A 218 -0.76 -10.17 -15.64
CA GLU A 218 -1.61 -8.98 -15.65
C GLU A 218 -0.99 -7.83 -16.44
N TRP A 219 0.34 -7.63 -16.36
CA TRP A 219 1.05 -6.59 -17.09
C TRP A 219 0.89 -6.74 -18.60
N HIS A 220 0.90 -7.97 -19.11
CA HIS A 220 0.59 -8.27 -20.51
C HIS A 220 -0.89 -8.04 -20.82
N LYS A 221 -1.81 -8.61 -20.03
CA LYS A 221 -3.26 -8.45 -20.28
C LYS A 221 -3.71 -6.99 -20.26
N LEU A 222 -3.15 -6.17 -19.35
CA LEU A 222 -3.48 -4.75 -19.23
C LEU A 222 -3.05 -3.96 -20.47
N LYS A 223 -1.93 -4.33 -21.11
CA LYS A 223 -1.49 -3.74 -22.38
C LYS A 223 -2.56 -3.88 -23.45
N ASP A 224 -3.12 -5.07 -23.59
CA ASP A 224 -4.16 -5.37 -24.59
C ASP A 224 -5.48 -4.63 -24.30
N LYS A 225 -5.65 -4.11 -23.07
CA LYS A 225 -6.77 -3.25 -22.66
C LYS A 225 -6.48 -1.74 -22.75
N GLY A 226 -5.34 -1.38 -23.33
CA GLY A 226 -4.95 0.01 -23.63
C GLY A 226 -4.13 0.71 -22.55
N PHE A 227 -3.58 -0.02 -21.57
CA PHE A 227 -2.65 0.57 -20.61
C PHE A 227 -1.25 0.72 -21.22
N LEU A 228 -0.60 1.84 -20.91
CA LEU A 228 0.80 2.07 -21.27
C LEU A 228 1.72 1.30 -20.33
N GLN A 229 2.61 0.50 -20.91
CA GLN A 229 3.56 -0.29 -20.15
C GLN A 229 4.80 0.54 -19.83
N ARG A 230 5.13 0.63 -18.53
CA ARG A 230 6.39 1.19 -18.04
C ARG A 230 7.28 0.09 -17.50
N ILE A 231 8.54 0.08 -17.93
CA ILE A 231 9.56 -0.85 -17.44
C ILE A 231 10.44 -0.12 -16.43
N GLY A 232 10.71 -0.77 -15.30
CA GLY A 232 11.64 -0.32 -14.27
C GLY A 232 12.56 -1.45 -13.85
N MET A 233 13.64 -1.12 -13.14
CA MET A 233 14.61 -2.11 -12.66
C MET A 233 14.51 -2.25 -11.14
N GLN A 234 14.37 -3.49 -10.67
CA GLN A 234 14.43 -3.85 -9.26
C GLN A 234 15.58 -4.82 -9.02
N TYR A 235 16.25 -4.65 -7.87
CA TYR A 235 17.29 -5.58 -7.44
C TYR A 235 16.73 -6.47 -6.34
N HIS A 236 16.61 -7.76 -6.61
CA HIS A 236 16.20 -8.74 -5.61
C HIS A 236 17.41 -9.54 -5.16
N TRP A 237 17.62 -9.62 -3.85
CA TRP A 237 18.56 -10.57 -3.29
C TRP A 237 17.86 -11.92 -3.13
N LYS A 238 18.47 -12.97 -3.68
CA LYS A 238 18.02 -14.36 -3.52
C LYS A 238 19.10 -15.13 -2.78
N ASN A 239 18.71 -15.86 -1.74
CA ASN A 239 19.62 -16.79 -1.10
C ASN A 239 19.93 -17.95 -2.05
N ARG A 240 21.20 -18.14 -2.41
CA ARG A 240 21.65 -19.28 -3.25
C ARG A 240 22.01 -20.49 -2.38
N ASN A 241 21.18 -20.76 -1.37
CA ASN A 241 21.41 -21.79 -0.35
C ASN A 241 22.68 -21.59 0.49
N TYR A 242 23.09 -20.33 0.73
CA TYR A 242 24.17 -20.03 1.68
C TYR A 242 23.70 -20.43 3.09
N LYS A 243 24.54 -21.17 3.79
CA LYS A 243 24.29 -21.64 5.17
C LYS A 243 24.62 -20.56 6.19
N ASP A 244 25.58 -19.70 5.86
CA ASP A 244 26.01 -18.61 6.71
C ASP A 244 26.40 -17.36 5.90
N PHE A 245 26.73 -16.31 6.66
CA PHE A 245 27.10 -15.03 6.08
C PHE A 245 28.46 -15.08 5.35
N ASP A 246 29.38 -15.95 5.77
CA ASP A 246 30.70 -16.06 5.17
C ASP A 246 30.65 -16.78 3.81
N GLU A 247 29.82 -17.81 3.66
CA GLU A 247 29.52 -18.42 2.36
C GLU A 247 28.96 -17.38 1.39
N PHE A 248 28.01 -16.55 1.81
CA PHE A 248 27.51 -15.43 0.99
C PHE A 248 28.62 -14.45 0.58
N LEU A 249 29.58 -14.17 1.46
CA LEU A 249 30.70 -13.28 1.15
C LEU A 249 31.71 -13.89 0.16
N MET A 250 31.76 -15.22 0.02
CA MET A 250 32.66 -15.88 -0.93
C MET A 250 32.31 -15.55 -2.38
N ASP A 251 31.03 -15.35 -2.68
CA ASP A 251 30.53 -14.92 -4.00
C ASP A 251 30.88 -13.45 -4.34
N MET A 252 31.42 -12.69 -3.40
CA MET A 252 31.84 -11.30 -3.63
C MET A 252 33.32 -11.16 -3.98
N ARG A 253 33.65 -10.14 -4.77
CA ARG A 253 35.04 -9.71 -5.00
C ARG A 253 35.77 -9.46 -3.68
N HIS A 254 37.05 -9.83 -3.62
CA HIS A 254 37.88 -9.77 -2.41
C HIS A 254 37.84 -8.41 -1.70
N SER A 255 37.92 -7.30 -2.45
CA SER A 255 37.86 -5.94 -1.88
C SER A 255 36.54 -5.65 -1.17
N LYS A 256 35.41 -6.03 -1.78
CA LYS A 256 34.06 -5.86 -1.21
C LYS A 256 33.87 -6.73 0.03
N ARG A 257 34.29 -7.99 -0.04
CA ARG A 257 34.30 -8.92 1.10
C ARG A 257 35.12 -8.37 2.28
N LYS A 258 36.35 -7.91 2.03
CA LYS A 258 37.24 -7.34 3.06
C LYS A 258 36.60 -6.13 3.74
N LYS A 259 36.01 -5.22 2.96
CA LYS A 259 35.31 -4.03 3.47
C LYS A 259 34.13 -4.41 4.38
N ILE A 260 33.26 -5.32 3.93
CA ILE A 260 32.10 -5.76 4.74
C ILE A 260 32.55 -6.41 6.06
N ARG A 261 33.58 -7.25 6.03
CA ARG A 261 34.14 -7.86 7.25
C ARG A 261 34.70 -6.82 8.21
N GLN A 262 35.41 -5.81 7.70
CA GLN A 262 35.93 -4.72 8.52
C GLN A 262 34.81 -3.90 9.17
N GLU A 263 33.76 -3.56 8.43
CA GLU A 263 32.60 -2.84 9.00
C GLU A 263 31.89 -3.65 10.09
N ARG A 264 31.68 -4.96 9.89
CA ARG A 264 31.06 -5.82 10.92
C ARG A 264 31.91 -5.94 12.18
N LYS A 265 33.24 -6.00 12.07
CA LYS A 265 34.14 -6.01 13.25
C LYS A 265 33.96 -4.76 14.11
N LYS A 266 33.71 -3.59 13.49
CA LYS A 266 33.47 -2.34 14.22
C LYS A 266 32.19 -2.42 15.06
N ILE A 267 31.13 -3.06 14.56
CA ILE A 267 29.87 -3.24 15.30
C ILE A 267 30.10 -4.06 16.58
N SER A 268 30.88 -5.14 16.50
CA SER A 268 31.23 -5.95 17.69
C SER A 268 31.97 -5.14 18.76
N ALA A 269 32.79 -4.16 18.36
CA ALA A 269 33.49 -3.27 19.28
C ALA A 269 32.59 -2.19 19.91
N GLN A 270 31.36 -1.99 19.41
CA GLN A 270 30.45 -0.95 19.88
C GLN A 270 29.50 -1.40 21.01
N ASN A 271 29.67 -2.61 21.57
CA ASN A 271 28.80 -3.16 22.62
C ASN A 271 27.29 -3.09 22.27
N LEU A 272 26.95 -3.28 21.00
CA LEU A 272 25.57 -3.26 20.52
C LEU A 272 24.93 -4.65 20.64
N THR A 273 23.76 -4.72 21.27
CA THR A 273 22.96 -5.95 21.34
C THR A 273 21.75 -5.84 20.41
N MET A 274 21.73 -6.65 19.35
CA MET A 274 20.56 -6.78 18.49
C MET A 274 19.65 -7.90 19.02
N LYS A 275 18.35 -7.60 19.14
CA LYS A 275 17.32 -8.60 19.50
C LYS A 275 16.24 -8.57 18.43
N ARG A 276 15.97 -9.74 17.83
CA ARG A 276 14.80 -9.94 16.97
C ARG A 276 13.61 -10.23 17.86
N LEU A 277 12.56 -9.41 17.74
CA LEU A 277 11.33 -9.56 18.49
C LEU A 277 10.20 -9.91 17.53
N ARG A 278 9.36 -10.87 17.90
CA ARG A 278 8.08 -11.17 17.24
C ARG A 278 7.03 -10.16 17.69
N GLY A 279 5.94 -10.03 16.93
CA GLY A 279 4.88 -9.06 17.21
C GLY A 279 4.38 -9.09 18.67
N TYR A 280 4.11 -10.28 19.21
CA TYR A 280 3.66 -10.44 20.60
C TYR A 280 4.72 -10.09 21.67
N GLU A 281 5.99 -9.97 21.29
CA GLU A 281 7.09 -9.56 22.17
C GLU A 281 7.27 -8.03 22.19
N ILE A 282 6.65 -7.31 21.25
CA ILE A 282 6.67 -5.85 21.17
C ILE A 282 5.63 -5.29 22.15
N LYS A 283 6.04 -5.06 23.39
CA LYS A 283 5.22 -4.34 24.38
C LYS A 283 5.29 -2.84 24.12
N VAL A 284 4.14 -2.17 24.05
CA VAL A 284 4.06 -0.70 23.91
C VAL A 284 4.68 -0.05 25.15
N HIS A 285 5.87 0.54 24.99
CA HIS A 285 6.46 1.40 26.01
C HIS A 285 6.35 2.86 25.56
N PRO A 286 5.62 3.73 26.27
CA PRO A 286 5.31 5.09 25.83
C PRO A 286 6.51 5.99 25.50
N ASN A 287 7.70 5.72 26.08
CA ASN A 287 8.84 6.65 26.03
C ASN A 287 10.14 6.08 25.41
N LYS A 288 10.11 4.98 24.65
CA LYS A 288 11.32 4.34 24.09
C LYS A 288 11.26 4.05 22.59
N PHE A 289 10.62 4.90 21.79
CA PHE A 289 10.72 4.84 20.32
C PHE A 289 12.03 5.50 19.79
N ARG A 290 13.18 5.07 20.32
CA ARG A 290 14.47 5.09 19.61
C ARG A 290 14.88 3.66 19.23
N LYS A 291 13.90 2.85 18.82
CA LYS A 291 14.14 1.53 18.23
C LYS A 291 13.92 1.66 16.73
N TRP A 292 15.01 1.58 15.97
CA TRP A 292 14.94 1.37 14.52
C TRP A 292 14.37 -0.03 14.28
N LEU A 293 13.08 -0.11 14.00
CA LEU A 293 12.44 -1.34 13.53
C LEU A 293 12.79 -1.49 12.05
N ILE A 294 13.73 -2.38 11.74
CA ILE A 294 13.98 -2.82 10.38
C ILE A 294 13.15 -4.10 10.21
N PHE A 295 12.08 -4.01 9.43
CA PHE A 295 11.40 -5.20 8.93
C PHE A 295 12.34 -5.88 7.92
N GLN A 296 12.66 -7.15 8.15
CA GLN A 296 13.36 -8.03 7.21
C GLN A 296 12.34 -8.97 6.56
#